data_AF-A0A1V6H8Z7-F1
#
_entry.id   AF-A0A1V6H8Z7-F1
#
_cell.length_a   1.000
_cell.length_b   1.000
_cell.length_c   1.000
_cell.angle_alpha   90.00
_cell.angle_beta   90.00
_cell.angle_gamma   90.00
#
_symmetry.space_group_name_H-M   'P 1'
#
loop_
_entity.id
_entity.type
_entity.pdbx_description
1 polymer ?
#
loop_
_entity_poly.entity_id
_entity_poly.type
_entity_poly.pdbx_seq_one_letter_code
_entity_poly.pdbx_strand_id
1 'polypeptide(L)' 'MGCGGVASARDVIEMMIAGATAVQVGSMNLKNPYICKEIIEQLPIEMQQLGIQSLSEIIGIAQKK' A
#
# COMPACT_ATOMS: atom_id res chain seq x y z
N MET A 1 -2.75 1.81 11.64
CA MET A 1 -2.59 0.62 10.79
C MET A 1 -3.84 0.44 9.94
N GLY A 2 -3.70 0.09 8.66
CA GLY A 2 -4.79 -0.27 7.76
C GLY A 2 -4.78 -1.78 7.47
N CYS A 3 -5.96 -2.38 7.32
CA CYS A 3 -6.13 -3.80 7.00
C CYS A 3 -7.45 -4.00 6.25
N GLY A 4 -7.53 -5.05 5.43
CA GLY A 4 -8.74 -5.48 4.73
C GLY A 4 -8.62 -5.34 3.21
N GLY A 5 -8.69 -6.47 2.49
CA GLY A 5 -8.75 -6.46 1.02
C GLY A 5 -7.45 -6.14 0.28
N VAL A 6 -6.31 -5.99 0.97
CA VAL A 6 -5.02 -5.65 0.34
C VAL A 6 -4.52 -6.81 -0.52
N ALA A 7 -4.41 -6.58 -1.82
CA ALA A 7 -3.99 -7.56 -2.81
C ALA A 7 -2.91 -7.03 -3.77
N SER A 8 -2.56 -5.74 -3.69
CA SER A 8 -1.61 -5.10 -4.60
C SER A 8 -0.83 -3.95 -3.92
N ALA A 9 0.24 -3.50 -4.60
CA ALA A 9 0.97 -2.29 -4.22
C ALA A 9 0.08 -1.05 -4.22
N ARG A 10 -0.85 -0.97 -5.15
CA ARG A 10 -1.79 0.15 -5.25
C ARG A 10 -2.71 0.23 -4.04
N ASP A 11 -3.22 -0.91 -3.56
CA ASP A 11 -4.06 -0.95 -2.35
C ASP A 11 -3.29 -0.44 -1.12
N VAL A 12 -1.99 -0.74 -1.02
CA VAL A 12 -1.13 -0.22 0.05
C VAL A 12 -1.01 1.30 -0.03
N ILE A 13 -0.77 1.83 -1.22
CA ILE A 13 -0.68 3.27 -1.46
C ILE A 13 -2.01 3.95 -1.10
N GLU A 14 -3.14 3.41 -1.54
CA GLU A 14 -4.48 3.94 -1.21
C GLU A 14 -4.76 3.92 0.29
N MET A 15 -4.38 2.86 1.00
CA MET A 15 -4.49 2.82 2.46
C MET A 15 -3.61 3.88 3.12
N MET A 16 -2.39 4.11 2.62
CA MET A 16 -1.53 5.17 3.15
C MET A 16 -2.11 6.56 2.88
N ILE A 17 -2.62 6.81 1.68
CA ILE A 17 -3.37 8.04 1.32
C ILE A 17 -4.53 8.30 2.29
N ALA A 18 -5.26 7.24 2.65
CA ALA A 18 -6.35 7.30 3.62
C ALA A 18 -5.90 7.56 5.07
N GLY A 19 -4.59 7.45 5.37
CA GLY A 19 -4.00 7.75 6.67
C GLY A 19 -3.33 6.57 7.38
N ALA A 20 -3.23 5.40 6.74
CA ALA A 20 -2.51 4.28 7.34
C ALA A 20 -0.99 4.55 7.34
N THR A 21 -0.34 4.32 8.48
CA THR A 21 1.14 4.36 8.60
C THR A 21 1.79 2.98 8.41
N ALA A 22 0.98 1.92 8.43
CA ALA A 22 1.38 0.54 8.21
C ALA A 22 0.16 -0.24 7.67
N VAL A 23 0.39 -1.21 6.78
CA VAL A 23 -0.65 -1.98 6.09
C VAL A 23 -0.45 -3.48 6.34
N GLN A 24 -1.51 -4.18 6.71
CA GLN A 24 -1.49 -5.63 6.96
C GLN A 24 -2.16 -6.41 5.82
N VAL A 25 -1.50 -7.49 5.41
CA VAL A 25 -2.03 -8.45 4.42
C VAL A 25 -2.35 -9.77 5.12
N GLY A 26 -3.62 -10.16 5.12
CA GLY A 26 -4.11 -11.38 5.78
C GLY A 26 -4.60 -12.40 4.76
N SER A 27 -5.87 -12.28 4.35
CA SER A 27 -6.57 -13.25 3.50
C SER A 27 -5.86 -13.56 2.19
N MET A 28 -5.13 -12.62 1.59
CA MET A 28 -4.42 -12.88 0.34
C MET A 28 -3.20 -13.80 0.51
N ASN A 29 -2.59 -13.88 1.70
CA ASN A 29 -1.51 -14.83 1.95
C ASN A 29 -1.99 -16.29 1.84
N LEU A 30 -3.28 -16.56 2.11
CA LEU A 30 -3.86 -17.90 1.96
C LEU A 30 -4.04 -18.31 0.48
N LYS A 31 -4.22 -17.33 -0.41
CA LYS A 31 -4.34 -17.58 -1.85
C LYS A 31 -2.98 -17.58 -2.54
N ASN A 32 -2.10 -16.68 -2.13
CA ASN A 32 -0.74 -16.56 -2.63
C ASN A 32 0.22 -16.27 -1.46
N PRO A 33 1.06 -17.23 -1.02
CA PRO A 33 1.99 -17.03 0.09
C PRO A 33 3.12 -16.03 -0.23
N TYR A 34 3.34 -15.69 -1.50
CA TYR A 34 4.34 -14.70 -1.93
C TYR A 34 3.76 -13.30 -2.11
N ILE A 35 2.46 -13.09 -1.86
CA ILE A 35 1.80 -11.81 -2.15
C ILE A 35 2.48 -10.63 -1.45
N CYS A 36 2.95 -10.80 -0.22
CA CYS A 36 3.69 -9.75 0.48
C CYS A 36 4.98 -9.38 -0.24
N LYS A 37 5.73 -10.37 -0.72
CA LYS A 37 6.97 -10.15 -1.49
C LYS A 37 6.66 -9.44 -2.82
N GLU A 38 5.65 -9.89 -3.54
CA GLU A 38 5.21 -9.29 -4.80
C GLU A 38 4.79 -7.83 -4.62
N ILE A 39 4.00 -7.54 -3.56
CA ILE A 39 3.61 -6.17 -3.21
C ILE A 39 4.84 -5.30 -2.94
N ILE A 40 5.81 -5.79 -2.15
CA ILE A 40 7.04 -5.06 -1.83
C ILE A 40 7.86 -4.78 -3.10
N GLU A 41 7.97 -5.76 -4.01
CA GLU A 41 8.71 -5.62 -5.27
C GLU A 41 8.01 -4.66 -6.25
N GLN A 42 6.67 -4.60 -6.25
CA GLN A 42 5.89 -3.71 -7.10
C GLN A 42 5.72 -2.30 -6.54
N LEU A 43 5.85 -2.10 -5.23
CA LEU A 43 5.61 -0.82 -4.57
C LEU A 43 6.46 0.33 -5.14
N PRO A 44 7.79 0.17 -5.37
CA PRO A 44 8.59 1.23 -5.97
C PRO A 44 8.16 1.57 -7.40
N ILE A 45 7.70 0.57 -8.16
CA ILE A 45 7.24 0.74 -9.55
C ILE A 45 5.95 1.54 -9.57
N GLU A 46 4.98 1.18 -8.73
CA GLU A 46 3.70 1.90 -8.61
C GLU A 46 3.93 3.33 -8.08
N MET A 47 4.83 3.52 -7.12
CA MET A 47 5.23 4.85 -6.64
C MET A 47 5.80 5.71 -7.76
N GLN A 48 6.69 5.15 -8.60
CA GLN A 48 7.26 5.87 -9.74
C GLN A 48 6.18 6.27 -10.75
N GLN A 49 5.25 5.37 -11.06
CA GLN A 49 4.14 5.64 -12.00
C GLN A 49 3.22 6.75 -11.50
N LEU A 50 3.03 6.85 -10.18
CA LEU A 50 2.19 7.86 -9.54
C LEU A 50 2.96 9.16 -9.17
N GLY A 51 4.27 9.22 -9.42
CA GLY A 51 5.11 10.36 -9.08
C GLY A 51 5.34 10.56 -7.58
N ILE A 52 5.26 9.49 -6.79
CA ILE A 52 5.44 9.50 -5.33
C ILE A 52 6.93 9.27 -5.02
N GLN A 53 7.58 10.23 -4.37
CA GLN A 53 9.01 10.11 -4.04
C GLN A 53 9.23 9.39 -2.70
N SER A 54 8.31 9.56 -1.76
CA SER A 54 8.33 8.87 -0.47
C SER A 54 6.92 8.54 0.01
N LEU A 55 6.76 7.36 0.62
CA LEU A 55 5.50 6.96 1.23
C LEU A 55 5.04 7.96 2.32
N SER A 56 5.97 8.63 3.00
CA SER A 56 5.63 9.61 4.03
C SER A 56 4.90 10.84 3.49
N GLU A 57 5.06 11.17 2.20
CA GLU A 57 4.43 12.32 1.55
C GLU A 57 2.93 12.12 1.37
N ILE A 58 2.52 10.87 1.15
CA ILE A 58 1.14 10.50 0.84
C ILE A 58 0.33 10.14 2.09
N ILE A 59 0.96 9.88 3.24
CA ILE A 59 0.23 9.47 4.44
C ILE A 59 -0.81 10.53 4.85
N GLY A 60 -2.08 10.16 4.80
CA GLY A 60 -3.20 10.98 5.26
C GLY A 60 -3.53 12.20 4.39
N ILE A 61 -3.05 12.27 3.14
CA ILE A 61 -3.35 13.41 2.26
C ILE A 61 -4.84 13.55 1.96
N ALA A 62 -5.60 12.45 1.95
CA ALA A 62 -7.05 12.48 1.74
C ALA A 62 -7.81 13.13 2.92
N GLN A 63 -7.15 13.31 4.07
CA GLN A 63 -7.72 13.96 5.25
C GLN A 63 -7.34 15.44 5.36
N LYS A 64 -6.37 15.92 4.55
CA LYS A 64 -5.96 17.32 4.54
C LYS A 64 -7.02 18.15 3.79
N LYS A 65 -7.55 19.17 4.47
CA LYS A 65 -8.51 20.14 3.91
C LYS A 65 -7.86 21.02 2.85
#